data_AF-A0A5K0X632-F1
#
_entry.id   AF-A0A5K0X632-F1
#
_cell.length_a   1.000
_cell.length_b   1.000
_cell.length_c   1.000
_cell.angle_alpha   90.00
_cell.angle_beta   90.00
_cell.angle_gamma   90.00
#
_symmetry.space_group_name_H-M   'P 1'
#
loop_
_entity.id
_entity.type
_entity.pdbx_description
1 polymer ?
#
loop_
_entity_poly.entity_id
_entity_poly.type
_entity_poly.pdbx_seq_one_letter_code
_entity_poly.pdbx_strand_id
1 'polypeptide(L)' 'VKLNSQSGSILPINEIVGWAHNVGAKVLVDACQSVPHMVVDVQKLGVDFLVASSHK' A
#
# COMPACT_ATOMS: atom_id res chain seq x y z
N VAL A 1 -4.42 -6.98 3.14
CA VAL A 1 -3.10 -6.83 3.78
C VAL A 1 -3.18 -5.60 4.65
N LYS A 2 -2.62 -5.60 5.87
CA LYS A 2 -2.72 -4.44 6.78
C LYS A 2 -1.50 -3.54 6.58
N LEU A 3 -1.57 -2.54 5.70
CA LEU A 3 -0.50 -1.55 5.62
C LEU A 3 -0.65 -0.55 6.77
N ASN A 4 0.47 -0.21 7.41
CA ASN A 4 0.51 0.74 8.51
C ASN A 4 1.08 2.09 8.06
N SER A 5 0.43 3.17 8.50
CA SER A 5 1.03 4.50 8.43
C SER A 5 2.14 4.64 9.48
N GLN A 6 2.93 5.72 9.40
CA GLN A 6 3.93 6.07 10.42
C GLN A 6 3.32 6.17 11.84
N SER A 7 2.04 6.52 11.96
CA SER A 7 1.30 6.59 13.23
C SER A 7 0.71 5.24 13.68
N GLY A 8 0.95 4.15 12.95
CA GLY A 8 0.47 2.81 13.27
C GLY A 8 -0.98 2.51 12.84
N SER A 9 -1.64 3.43 12.12
CA SER A 9 -3.01 3.24 11.65
C SER A 9 -3.06 2.24 10.50
N ILE A 10 -4.05 1.34 10.51
CA ILE A 10 -4.30 0.42 9.39
C ILE A 10 -4.97 1.19 8.26
N LEU A 11 -4.38 1.14 7.06
CA LEU A 11 -4.89 1.83 5.88
C LEU A 11 -5.93 0.98 5.13
N PRO A 12 -7.09 1.56 4.72
CA PRO A 12 -8.11 0.89 3.91
C PRO A 12 -7.71 0.80 2.42
N ILE A 13 -6.59 0.14 2.13
CA ILE A 13 -5.98 0.17 0.79
C ILE A 13 -6.90 -0.40 -0.30
N ASN A 14 -7.64 -1.47 0.02
CA ASN A 14 -8.53 -2.10 -0.96
C ASN A 14 -9.65 -1.15 -1.41
N GLU A 15 -10.24 -0.40 -0.48
CA GLU A 15 -11.26 0.60 -0.80
C GLU A 15 -10.69 1.75 -1.64
N ILE A 16 -9.51 2.26 -1.25
CA ILE A 16 -8.83 3.34 -1.97
C ILE A 16 -8.49 2.92 -3.40
N VAL A 17 -8.00 1.69 -3.59
CA VAL A 17 -7.69 1.14 -4.92
C VAL A 17 -8.95 1.03 -5.77
N GLY A 18 -10.05 0.50 -5.21
CA GLY A 18 -11.33 0.42 -5.92
C GLY A 18 -11.84 1.79 -6.36
N TRP A 19 -11.80 2.80 -5.48
CA TRP A 19 -12.24 4.15 -5.82
C TRP A 19 -11.35 4.81 -6.88
N ALA A 20 -10.02 4.63 -6.78
CA ALA A 20 -9.08 5.18 -7.74
C ALA A 20 -9.26 4.54 -9.14
N HIS A 21 -9.37 3.22 -9.20
CA HIS A 21 -9.55 2.51 -10.46
C HIS A 21 -10.90 2.82 -11.12
N ASN A 22 -11.96 3.07 -10.33
CA ASN A 22 -13.27 3.50 -10.85
C ASN A 22 -13.22 4.82 -11.64
N VAL A 23 -12.25 5.69 -11.33
CA VAL A 23 -12.04 6.96 -12.04
C VAL A 23 -10.87 6.91 -13.02
N GLY A 24 -10.30 5.72 -13.27
CA GLY A 24 -9.15 5.53 -14.14
C GLY A 24 -7.82 6.04 -13.55
N ALA A 25 -7.78 6.37 -12.25
CA ALA A 25 -6.57 6.81 -11.58
C ALA A 25 -5.62 5.65 -11.28
N LYS A 26 -4.33 5.95 -11.21
CA LYS A 26 -3.27 5.01 -10.82
C LYS A 26 -2.96 5.14 -9.34
N VAL A 27 -2.67 4.01 -8.67
CA VAL A 27 -2.38 3.97 -7.24
C VAL A 27 -0.93 3.59 -6.99
N LEU A 28 -0.22 4.50 -6.32
CA LEU A 28 1.10 4.27 -5.78
C LEU A 28 1.00 4.18 -4.25
N VAL A 29 1.58 3.12 -3.68
CA VAL A 29 1.68 2.95 -2.23
C VAL A 29 3.12 3.06 -1.78
N ASP A 30 3.35 3.98 -0.83
CA ASP A 30 4.58 4.01 -0.03
C ASP A 30 4.43 3.00 1.13
N ALA A 31 5.25 1.96 1.09
CA ALA A 31 5.29 0.90 2.08
C ALA A 31 6.63 0.87 2.84
N CYS A 32 7.35 1.99 2.91
CA CYS A 32 8.65 2.09 3.58
C CYS A 32 8.65 1.64 5.05
N GLN A 33 7.51 1.72 5.74
CA GLN A 33 7.37 1.25 7.13
C GLN A 33 6.78 -0.16 7.23
N SER A 34 6.05 -0.62 6.22
CA SER A 34 5.40 -1.94 6.27
C SER A 34 6.34 -3.05 5.81
N VAL A 35 7.09 -2.85 4.71
CA VAL A 35 7.96 -3.90 4.11
C VAL A 35 8.99 -4.48 5.11
N PRO A 36 9.65 -3.70 5.98
CA PRO A 36 10.63 -4.24 6.93
C PRO A 36 9.99 -5.07 8.06
N HIS A 37 8.71 -4.86 8.34
CA HIS A 37 8.04 -5.41 9.53
C HIS A 37 6.97 -6.46 9.20
N MET A 38 6.57 -6.57 7.94
CA MET A 38 5.55 -7.53 7.52
C MET A 38 5.64 -7.89 6.03
N VAL A 39 5.15 -9.09 5.70
CA VAL A 39 5.00 -9.50 4.30
C VAL A 39 3.91 -8.67 3.63
N VAL A 40 4.29 -7.99 2.53
CA VAL A 40 3.38 -7.20 1.71
C VAL A 40 3.11 -7.96 0.41
N ASP A 41 1.87 -8.41 0.24
CA ASP A 41 1.39 -9.04 -1.00
C ASP A 41 0.89 -7.97 -1.96
N VAL A 42 1.73 -7.59 -2.92
CA VAL A 42 1.45 -6.55 -3.91
C VAL A 42 0.30 -6.91 -4.86
N GLN A 43 0.15 -8.19 -5.20
CA GLN A 43 -0.92 -8.63 -6.10
C GLN A 43 -2.27 -8.54 -5.41
N LYS A 44 -2.32 -8.93 -4.14
CA LYS A 44 -3.53 -8.83 -3.32
C LYS A 44 -3.94 -7.40 -2.99
N LEU A 45 -3.00 -6.46 -2.99
CA LEU A 45 -3.28 -5.05 -2.78
C LEU A 45 -3.91 -4.37 -4.00
N GLY A 46 -3.69 -4.89 -5.21
CA GLY A 46 -4.22 -4.31 -6.46
C GLY A 46 -3.63 -2.93 -6.80
N VAL A 47 -2.48 -2.57 -6.23
CA VAL A 47 -1.81 -1.29 -6.47
C VAL A 47 -1.04 -1.32 -7.79
N ASP A 48 -0.95 -0.18 -8.48
CA ASP A 48 -0.18 -0.08 -9.73
C ASP A 48 1.33 -0.01 -9.44
N PHE A 49 1.70 0.66 -8.34
CA PHE A 49 3.09 0.81 -7.92
C PHE A 49 3.23 0.63 -6.41
N LEU A 50 4.34 0.03 -5.99
CA LEU A 50 4.78 -0.01 -4.60
C LEU A 50 6.20 0.52 -4.49
N VAL A 51 6.43 1.41 -3.51
CA VAL A 51 7.74 1.96 -3.18
C VAL A 51 8.10 1.57 -1.76
N ALA A 52 9.36 1.17 -1.54
CA ALA A 52 9.89 0.85 -0.22
C ALA A 52 11.37 1.24 -0.14
N SER A 53 11.83 1.54 1.09
CA SER A 53 13.24 1.81 1.38
C SER A 53 13.93 0.53 1.83
N SER A 54 15.09 0.20 1.23
CA SER A 54 15.92 -0.93 1.64
C SER A 54 16.74 -0.69 2.92
N HIS A 55 16.94 0.57 3.28
CA HIS A 55 17.73 1.02 4.43
C HIS A 55 16.84 1.41 5.63
N LYS A 56 15.56 1.06 5.59
CA LYS A 56 14.63 1.11 6.71
C LYS A 56 14.26 -0.31 7.10
#